data_AF-A0A6B3EKE7-F1
#
_entry.id   AF-A0A6B3EKE7-F1
#
_cell.length_a   1.000
_cell.length_b   1.000
_cell.length_c   1.000
_cell.angle_alpha   90.00
_cell.angle_beta   90.00
_cell.angle_gamma   90.00
#
_symmetry.space_group_name_H-M   'P 1'
#
loop_
_entity.id
_entity.type
_entity.pdbx_description
1 polymer ?
#
loop_
_entity_poly.entity_id
_entity_poly.type
_entity_poly.pdbx_seq_one_letter_code
_entity_poly.pdbx_strand_id
1 'polypeptide(L)' 'MSAIPEVRTLPVPDGLEGERVDAALSRMFGFSRTKAAELAAGGKVQVDGSVVGKSERVRGG' A
#
# COMPACT_ATOMS: atom_id res chain seq x y z
N MET A 1 -8.53 25.97 2.29
CA MET A 1 -8.55 25.13 1.07
C MET A 1 -8.16 23.73 1.46
N SER A 2 -9.11 22.78 1.51
CA SER A 2 -8.73 21.35 1.62
C SER A 2 -8.25 20.91 0.25
N ALA A 3 -6.96 20.61 0.13
CA ALA A 3 -6.43 19.94 -1.05
C ALA A 3 -7.04 18.54 -1.11
N ILE A 4 -7.66 18.19 -2.23
CA ILE A 4 -8.13 16.83 -2.47
C ILE A 4 -6.88 15.94 -2.54
N PRO A 5 -6.77 14.89 -1.72
CA PRO A 5 -5.64 13.99 -1.79
C PRO A 5 -5.60 13.30 -3.16
N GLU A 6 -4.43 13.31 -3.80
CA GLU A 6 -4.21 12.63 -5.07
C GLU A 6 -4.13 11.12 -4.82
N VAL A 7 -5.02 10.36 -5.45
CA VAL A 7 -4.99 8.90 -5.42
C VAL A 7 -4.27 8.40 -6.66
N ARG A 8 -3.22 7.59 -6.47
CA ARG A 8 -2.45 6.97 -7.55
C ARG A 8 -2.66 5.46 -7.53
N THR A 9 -3.06 4.91 -8.67
CA THR A 9 -3.14 3.46 -8.88
C THR A 9 -1.90 3.01 -9.64
N LEU A 10 -1.20 2.03 -9.08
CA LEU A 10 0.01 1.45 -9.65
C LEU A 10 -0.14 -0.07 -9.66
N PRO A 11 0.30 -0.77 -10.70
CA PRO A 11 0.33 -2.22 -10.69
C PRO A 11 1.29 -2.71 -9.62
N VAL A 12 1.01 -3.88 -9.05
CA VAL A 12 1.90 -4.50 -8.06
C VAL A 12 2.98 -5.25 -8.82
N PRO A 13 4.27 -4.89 -8.66
CA PRO A 13 5.36 -5.62 -9.30
C PRO A 13 5.36 -7.10 -8.91
N ASP A 14 5.60 -8.00 -9.88
CA ASP A 14 5.63 -9.46 -9.67
C ASP A 14 6.53 -9.87 -8.48
N GLY A 15 7.66 -9.18 -8.30
CA GLY A 15 8.59 -9.44 -7.19
C GLY A 15 8.08 -9.07 -5.79
N LEU A 16 6.87 -8.52 -5.68
CA LEU A 16 6.18 -8.19 -4.44
C LEU A 16 4.92 -9.04 -4.23
N GLU A 17 4.58 -9.94 -5.16
CA GLU A 17 3.42 -10.82 -4.98
C GLU A 17 3.54 -11.63 -3.68
N GLY A 18 2.46 -11.64 -2.89
CA GLY A 18 2.40 -12.35 -1.62
C GLY A 18 3.13 -11.64 -0.48
N GLU A 19 3.83 -10.53 -0.74
CA GLU A 19 4.42 -9.69 0.30
C GLU A 19 3.34 -8.97 1.10
N ARG A 20 3.67 -8.64 2.35
CA ARG A 20 2.81 -7.78 3.15
C ARG A 20 2.74 -6.38 2.54
N VAL A 21 1.59 -5.73 2.69
CA VAL A 21 1.38 -4.38 2.15
C VAL A 21 2.42 -3.37 2.69
N ASP A 22 2.83 -3.51 3.95
CA ASP A 22 3.86 -2.66 4.55
C ASP A 22 5.24 -2.83 3.88
N ALA A 23 5.62 -4.06 3.56
CA ALA A 23 6.83 -4.39 2.83
C ALA A 23 6.76 -3.92 1.37
N ALA A 24 5.63 -4.14 0.70
CA ALA A 24 5.43 -3.70 -0.68
C ALA A 24 5.53 -2.17 -0.80
N LEU A 25 4.82 -1.43 0.06
CA LEU A 25 4.89 0.04 0.11
C LEU A 25 6.30 0.54 0.45
N SER A 26 7.00 -0.14 1.35
CA SER A 26 8.38 0.19 1.68
C SER A 26 9.31 0.08 0.47
N ARG A 27 9.14 -0.95 -0.37
CA ARG A 27 9.96 -1.17 -1.57
C ARG A 27 9.57 -0.28 -2.75
N MET A 28 8.27 -0.02 -2.94
CA MET A 28 7.78 0.81 -4.04
C MET A 28 8.02 2.31 -3.82
N PHE A 29 7.83 2.78 -2.59
CA PHE A 29 7.84 4.22 -2.27
C PHE A 29 8.99 4.65 -1.35
N GLY A 30 9.79 3.71 -0.85
CA GLY A 30 10.88 4.01 0.08
C GLY A 30 10.43 4.37 1.50
N PHE A 31 9.18 4.09 1.87
CA PHE A 31 8.69 4.32 3.22
C PHE A 31 9.30 3.34 4.23
N SER A 32 9.34 3.73 5.51
CA SER A 32 9.60 2.75 6.57
C SER A 32 8.41 1.80 6.71
N ARG A 33 8.66 0.55 7.13
CA ARG A 33 7.58 -0.45 7.34
C ARG A 33 6.52 0.04 8.32
N THR A 34 6.93 0.73 9.38
CA THR A 34 6.01 1.30 10.38
C THR A 34 5.09 2.35 9.77
N LYS A 35 5.64 3.27 8.97
CA LYS A 35 4.84 4.31 8.31
C LYS A 35 3.89 3.72 7.28
N ALA A 36 4.34 2.73 6.51
CA ALA A 36 3.49 2.01 5.59
C ALA A 36 2.33 1.28 6.29
N ALA A 37 2.61 0.64 7.43
CA ALA A 37 1.59 -0.02 8.26
C ALA A 37 0.57 0.98 8.83
N GLU A 38 1.00 2.17 9.25
CA GLU A 38 0.10 3.24 9.71
C GLU A 38 -0.80 3.76 8.59
N LEU A 39 -0.28 3.91 7.37
CA LEU A 39 -1.07 4.34 6.21
C LEU A 39 -2.15 3.30 5.86
N ALA A 40 -1.78 2.02 5.85
CA ALA A 40 -2.73 0.93 5.63
C ALA A 40 -3.78 0.87 6.74
N ALA A 41 -3.36 0.90 8.01
CA ALA A 41 -4.28 0.91 9.16
C ALA A 41 -5.20 2.13 9.18
N GLY A 42 -4.75 3.27 8.66
CA GLY A 42 -5.54 4.49 8.50
C GLY A 42 -6.48 4.50 7.30
N GLY A 43 -6.60 3.39 6.56
CA GLY A 43 -7.47 3.26 5.40
C GLY A 43 -7.02 4.06 4.17
N LYS A 44 -5.75 4.49 4.14
CA LYS A 44 -5.18 5.29 3.04
C LYS A 44 -4.56 4.45 1.93
N VAL A 45 -4.62 3.12 2.05
CA VAL A 45 -4.06 2.16 1.11
C VAL A 45 -5.17 1.21 0.70
N GLN A 46 -5.29 1.02 -0.62
CA GLN A 46 -6.23 0.09 -1.22
C GLN A 46 -5.48 -0.84 -2.16
N VAL A 47 -5.85 -2.12 -2.16
CA VAL A 47 -5.38 -3.13 -3.11
C VAL A 47 -6.63 -3.65 -3.82
N ASP A 48 -6.62 -3.61 -5.15
CA ASP A 48 -7.78 -3.98 -5.99
C ASP A 48 -9.09 -3.26 -5.59
N GLY A 49 -8.98 -2.01 -5.13
CA GLY A 49 -10.11 -1.20 -4.66
C GLY A 49 -10.62 -1.54 -3.25
N SER A 50 -10.01 -2.50 -2.56
CA SER A 50 -10.33 -2.87 -1.18
C SER A 50 -9.34 -2.24 -0.20
N VAL A 51 -9.84 -1.61 0.87
CA VAL A 51 -9.00 -1.10 1.96
C VAL A 51 -8.30 -2.26 2.64
N VAL A 52 -6.98 -2.18 2.75
CA VAL A 52 -6.15 -3.25 3.31
C VAL A 52 -5.61 -2.90 4.69
N GLY A 53 -5.53 -3.90 5.56
CA GLY A 53 -4.88 -3.78 6.85
C GLY A 53 -3.36 -3.86 6.79
N LYS A 54 -2.67 -3.48 7.87
CA LYS A 54 -1.20 -3.48 8.01
C LYS A 54 -0.49 -4.80 7.65
N SER A 55 -1.18 -5.94 7.69
CA SER A 55 -0.61 -7.27 7.48
C SER A 55 -1.24 -8.02 6.31
N GLU A 56 -2.07 -7.33 5.53
CA GLU A 56 -2.65 -7.91 4.33
C GLU A 56 -1.56 -8.12 3.28
N ARG A 57 -1.76 -9.10 2.39
CA ARG A 57 -0.80 -9.43 1.35
C ARG A 57 -1.25 -8.84 0.03
N VAL A 58 -0.31 -8.26 -0.70
CA VAL A 58 -0.56 -7.77 -2.06
C VAL A 58 -0.55 -8.96 -3.02
N ARG A 59 -1.40 -8.91 -4.04
CA ARG A 59 -1.38 -9.87 -5.16
C ARG A 59 -0.69 -9.20 -6.34
N GLY A 60 0.13 -9.97 -7.06
CA GLY A 60 0.73 -9.50 -8.32
C GLY A 60 -0.35 -9.35 -9.38
N GLY A 61 -0.25 -8.29 -10.20
CA GLY A 61 -1.24 -7.92 -11.19
C GLY A 61 -0.98 -6.56 -11.82
#